data_AF-A0A1X7SY09-F1
#
_entry.id   AF-A0A1X7SY09-F1
#
_cell.length_a   1.000
_cell.length_b   1.000
_cell.length_c   1.000
_cell.angle_alpha   90.00
_cell.angle_beta   90.00
_cell.angle_gamma   90.00
#
_symmetry.space_group_name_H-M   'P 1'
#
loop_
_entity.id
_entity.type
_entity.pdbx_description
1 polymer ?
#
loop_
_entity_poly.entity_id
_entity_poly.type
_entity_poly.pdbx_seq_one_letter_code
_entity_poly.pdbx_strand_id
1 'polypeptide(L)'
;MTCAQRILQKQFPLFNGFYLTLKLSSMKPVTDGWIGNFLQICHCRSNHWITLSTIGCQHGEIRVYDSLYDEVDEDTIFLIKRLFNQDGLSIILPSVQKQNGVKDCGLFAIANATALLLTSDPSTTHLFNQAKLRDHLVHCLEANMFTHFPVV
;
A
#
# COMPACT_ATOMS: atom_id res chain seq x y z
N MET A 1 10.05 -3.76 5.19
CA MET A 1 8.72 -3.13 5.14
C MET A 1 8.43 -2.17 6.28
N THR A 2 8.56 -2.56 7.56
CA THR A 2 8.27 -1.68 8.71
C THR A 2 9.06 -0.37 8.71
N CYS A 3 10.35 -0.38 8.32
CA CYS A 3 11.14 0.84 8.24
C CYS A 3 10.52 1.85 7.25
N ALA A 4 10.20 1.41 6.04
CA ALA A 4 9.59 2.26 5.01
C ALA A 4 8.29 2.92 5.48
N GLN A 5 7.37 2.13 6.07
CA GLN A 5 6.11 2.69 6.61
C GLN A 5 6.34 3.74 7.70
N ARG A 6 7.35 3.57 8.58
CA ARG A 6 7.67 4.56 9.62
C ARG A 6 8.21 5.87 9.05
N ILE A 7 9.00 5.80 7.97
CA ILE A 7 9.52 7.00 7.29
C ILE A 7 8.36 7.72 6.61
N LEU A 8 7.53 7.00 5.86
CA LEU A 8 6.33 7.55 5.21
C LEU A 8 5.39 8.20 6.23
N GLN A 9 5.11 7.56 7.37
CA GLN A 9 4.29 8.14 8.42
C GLN A 9 4.86 9.46 8.97
N LYS A 10 6.19 9.55 9.12
CA LYS A 10 6.84 10.80 9.55
C LYS A 10 6.73 11.90 8.48
N GLN A 11 6.86 11.54 7.21
CA GLN A 11 6.76 12.48 6.09
C GLN A 11 5.31 12.95 5.85
N PHE A 12 4.32 12.09 6.09
CA PHE A 12 2.91 12.32 5.81
C PHE A 12 2.04 12.14 7.06
N PRO A 13 2.21 12.98 8.11
CA PRO A 13 1.57 12.79 9.41
C PRO A 13 0.04 12.96 9.39
N LEU A 14 -0.53 13.52 8.32
CA LEU A 14 -1.97 13.71 8.15
C LEU A 14 -2.70 12.45 7.66
N PHE A 15 -1.96 11.41 7.27
CA PHE A 15 -2.53 10.15 6.79
C PHE A 15 -2.56 9.11 7.92
N ASN A 16 -3.66 8.36 7.96
CA ASN A 16 -3.85 7.23 8.86
C ASN A 16 -3.26 5.95 8.27
N GLY A 17 -3.09 4.93 9.11
CA GLY A 17 -2.50 3.65 8.73
C GLY A 17 -1.05 3.51 9.17
N PHE A 18 -0.20 3.00 8.29
CA PHE A 18 1.23 2.71 8.55
C PHE A 18 1.49 1.82 9.78
N TYR A 19 0.52 1.00 10.17
CA TYR A 19 0.65 0.11 11.31
C TYR A 19 1.71 -0.95 11.08
N LEU A 20 2.23 -1.47 12.20
CA LEU A 20 3.17 -2.58 12.19
C LEU A 20 2.49 -3.79 11.55
N THR A 21 2.99 -4.23 10.40
CA THR A 21 2.36 -5.28 9.60
C THR A 21 2.13 -6.58 10.39
N LEU A 22 3.08 -6.95 11.26
CA LEU A 22 2.99 -8.14 12.11
C LEU A 22 1.86 -8.08 13.16
N LYS A 23 1.31 -6.90 13.43
CA LYS A 23 0.23 -6.71 14.40
C LYS A 23 -1.13 -6.49 13.75
N LEU A 24 -1.22 -6.35 12.42
CA LEU A 24 -2.49 -6.05 11.75
C LEU A 24 -3.59 -7.08 12.07
N SER A 25 -3.25 -8.37 12.10
CA SER A 25 -4.18 -9.46 12.43
C SER A 25 -4.56 -9.54 13.92
N SER A 26 -3.88 -8.82 14.81
CA SER A 26 -4.20 -8.75 16.24
C SER A 26 -4.71 -7.38 16.68
N MET A 27 -4.74 -6.41 15.78
CA MET A 27 -5.23 -5.08 16.08
C MET A 27 -6.76 -5.07 16.25
N LYS A 28 -7.20 -4.15 17.12
CA LYS A 28 -8.58 -3.68 17.14
C LYS A 28 -8.86 -2.92 15.84
N PRO A 29 -10.13 -2.84 15.41
CA PRO A 29 -10.51 -1.96 14.31
C PRO A 29 -9.90 -0.57 14.42
N VAL A 30 -9.51 -0.02 13.27
CA VAL A 30 -8.85 1.29 13.23
C VAL A 30 -9.80 2.38 13.73
N THR A 31 -11.09 2.32 13.37
CA THR A 31 -12.16 3.17 13.92
C THR A 31 -13.53 2.49 13.80
N ASP A 32 -14.58 3.10 14.37
CA ASP A 32 -15.98 2.74 14.16
C ASP A 32 -16.60 3.42 12.91
N GLY A 33 -15.78 3.90 11.97
CA GLY A 33 -16.23 4.67 10.81
C GLY A 33 -15.24 4.70 9.62
N TRP A 34 -15.60 5.50 8.63
CA TRP A 34 -14.84 5.65 7.39
C TRP A 34 -13.60 6.55 7.56
N ILE A 35 -12.49 6.16 6.92
CA ILE A 35 -11.24 6.92 6.95
C ILE A 35 -10.86 7.31 5.52
N GLY A 36 -11.01 8.59 5.15
CA GLY A 36 -10.74 9.06 3.78
C GLY A 36 -9.26 9.13 3.40
N ASN A 37 -8.37 9.38 4.37
CA ASN A 37 -6.92 9.45 4.15
C ASN A 37 -6.22 8.30 4.86
N PHE A 38 -6.39 7.09 4.33
CA PHE A 38 -5.78 5.87 4.86
C PHE A 38 -4.81 5.25 3.87
N LEU A 39 -3.66 4.80 4.38
CA LEU A 39 -2.71 4.01 3.61
C LEU A 39 -2.01 2.98 4.50
N GLN A 40 -1.99 1.73 4.04
CA GLN A 40 -1.36 0.63 4.76
C GLN A 40 -0.66 -0.31 3.80
N ILE A 41 0.60 -0.66 4.11
CA ILE A 41 1.27 -1.77 3.44
C ILE A 41 1.03 -3.04 4.25
N CYS A 42 0.41 -4.03 3.61
CA CYS A 42 -0.02 -5.28 4.21
C CYS A 42 0.83 -6.44 3.72
N HIS A 43 1.04 -7.41 4.60
CA HIS A 43 1.59 -8.71 4.26
C HIS A 43 0.44 -9.70 4.19
N CYS A 44 0.31 -10.38 3.05
CA CYS A 44 -0.74 -11.36 2.78
C CYS A 44 -0.17 -12.58 2.06
N ARG A 45 -1.01 -13.61 1.84
CA ARG A 45 -0.68 -14.84 1.09
C ARG A 45 0.69 -15.44 1.46
N SER A 46 0.99 -15.47 2.76
CA SER A 46 2.23 -15.97 3.36
C SER A 46 3.53 -15.24 3.04
N ASN A 47 3.71 -14.67 1.85
CA ASN A 47 4.94 -13.95 1.46
C ASN A 47 4.70 -12.90 0.37
N HIS A 48 3.58 -12.20 0.44
CA HIS A 48 3.20 -11.18 -0.53
C HIS A 48 2.96 -9.83 0.13
N TRP A 49 3.22 -8.76 -0.61
CA TRP A 49 3.10 -7.39 -0.12
C TRP A 49 2.22 -6.58 -1.05
N ILE A 50 1.21 -5.93 -0.48
CA ILE A 50 0.23 -5.10 -1.19
C ILE A 50 0.09 -3.74 -0.51
N THR A 51 -0.44 -2.76 -1.23
CA THR A 51 -0.83 -1.47 -0.64
C THR A 51 -2.35 -1.36 -0.61
N LEU A 52 -2.89 -1.07 0.58
CA LEU A 52 -4.28 -0.71 0.78
C LEU A 52 -4.38 0.81 0.88
N SER A 53 -5.37 1.41 0.22
CA SER A 53 -5.60 2.84 0.36
C SER A 53 -7.05 3.24 0.13
N THR A 54 -7.47 4.27 0.84
CA THR A 54 -8.74 4.98 0.63
C THR A 54 -8.54 6.37 0.02
N ILE A 55 -7.29 6.74 -0.28
CA ILE A 55 -6.94 8.02 -0.90
C ILE A 55 -7.65 8.10 -2.26
N GLY A 56 -8.43 9.16 -2.45
CA GLY A 56 -9.21 9.38 -3.67
C GLY A 56 -10.33 8.35 -3.91
N CYS A 57 -10.77 7.62 -2.87
CA CYS A 57 -11.87 6.67 -2.94
C CYS A 57 -13.18 7.27 -2.41
N GLN A 58 -14.33 6.75 -2.89
CA GLN A 58 -15.62 7.12 -2.31
C GLN A 58 -15.81 6.47 -0.94
N HIS A 59 -16.82 6.93 -0.19
CA HIS A 59 -17.16 6.33 1.09
C HIS A 59 -17.50 4.83 0.92
N GLY A 60 -16.82 3.97 1.68
CA GLY A 60 -17.03 2.52 1.61
C GLY A 60 -16.22 1.81 0.52
N GLU A 61 -15.34 2.52 -0.21
CA GLU A 61 -14.49 1.92 -1.25
C GLU A 61 -13.04 1.85 -0.83
N ILE A 62 -12.41 0.68 -0.91
CA ILE A 62 -10.97 0.54 -0.67
C ILE A 62 -10.27 0.01 -1.91
N ARG A 63 -9.14 0.65 -2.26
CA ARG A 63 -8.29 0.20 -3.36
C ARG A 63 -7.15 -0.67 -2.87
N VAL A 64 -6.93 -1.78 -3.57
CA VAL A 64 -5.84 -2.73 -3.34
C VAL A 64 -4.89 -2.71 -4.52
N TYR A 65 -3.68 -2.21 -4.31
CA TYR A 65 -2.63 -2.14 -5.32
C TYR A 65 -1.75 -3.38 -5.19
N ASP A 66 -1.90 -4.30 -6.16
CA ASP A 66 -1.22 -5.59 -6.20
C ASP A 66 -0.44 -5.77 -7.52
N SER A 67 0.88 -5.86 -7.40
CA SER A 67 1.78 -6.02 -8.54
C SER A 67 1.90 -7.46 -9.04
N LEU A 68 1.33 -8.45 -8.35
CA LEU A 68 1.51 -9.87 -8.67
C LEU A 68 0.21 -10.56 -9.07
N TYR A 69 -0.88 -10.30 -8.35
CA TYR A 69 -2.16 -11.00 -8.54
C TYR A 69 -3.25 -10.06 -9.06
N ASP A 70 -4.21 -10.62 -9.79
CA ASP A 70 -5.36 -9.88 -10.37
C ASP A 70 -6.64 -9.99 -9.55
N GLU A 71 -6.58 -10.71 -8.43
CA GLU A 71 -7.70 -10.92 -7.51
C GLU A 71 -7.18 -10.89 -6.07
N VAL A 72 -8.01 -10.46 -5.13
CA VAL A 72 -7.73 -10.48 -3.69
C VAL A 72 -8.32 -11.75 -3.09
N ASP A 73 -7.54 -12.46 -2.28
CA ASP A 73 -7.96 -13.73 -1.64
C ASP A 73 -8.82 -13.47 -0.41
N GLU A 74 -9.55 -14.51 0.02
CA GLU A 74 -10.48 -14.45 1.15
C GLU A 74 -9.82 -13.98 2.46
N ASP A 75 -8.59 -14.43 2.76
CA ASP A 75 -7.88 -14.02 3.98
C ASP A 75 -7.54 -12.52 3.94
N THR A 76 -7.13 -12.02 2.78
CA THR A 76 -6.89 -10.59 2.58
C THR A 76 -8.18 -9.77 2.67
N ILE A 77 -9.29 -10.26 2.10
CA ILE A 77 -10.62 -9.61 2.24
C ILE A 77 -11.02 -9.55 3.72
N PHE A 78 -10.84 -10.66 4.45
CA PHE A 78 -11.14 -10.73 5.87
C PHE A 78 -10.29 -9.73 6.68
N LEU A 79 -8.99 -9.64 6.38
CA LEU A 79 -8.10 -8.65 6.98
C LEU A 79 -8.59 -7.22 6.74
N ILE A 80 -8.96 -6.89 5.50
CA ILE A 80 -9.47 -5.56 5.13
C ILE A 80 -10.74 -5.24 5.92
N LYS A 81 -11.74 -6.14 5.91
CA LYS A 81 -12.99 -5.93 6.65
C LYS A 81 -12.74 -5.70 8.15
N ARG A 82 -11.81 -6.45 8.73
CA ARG A 82 -11.45 -6.29 10.15
C ARG A 82 -10.77 -4.96 10.45
N LEU A 83 -9.90 -4.47 9.56
CA LEU A 83 -9.21 -3.18 9.76
C LEU A 83 -10.20 -2.02 9.80
N PHE A 84 -11.23 -2.05 8.96
CA PHE A 84 -12.20 -0.97 8.83
C PHE A 84 -13.47 -1.19 9.66
N ASN A 85 -13.73 -2.40 10.15
CA ASN A 85 -14.93 -2.78 10.90
C ASN A 85 -16.22 -2.31 10.23
N GLN A 86 -16.27 -2.50 8.91
CA GLN A 86 -17.40 -2.13 8.07
C GLN A 86 -17.81 -3.32 7.21
N ASP A 87 -19.10 -3.66 7.31
CA ASP A 87 -19.76 -4.56 6.38
C ASP A 87 -20.09 -3.82 5.08
N GLY A 88 -20.05 -4.53 3.95
CA GLY A 88 -20.39 -3.96 2.64
C GLY A 88 -19.30 -3.10 1.98
N LEU A 89 -18.05 -3.16 2.46
CA LEU A 89 -16.92 -2.52 1.77
C LEU A 89 -16.78 -3.03 0.33
N SER A 90 -16.70 -2.08 -0.61
CA SER A 90 -16.36 -2.34 -2.01
C SER A 90 -14.83 -2.39 -2.14
N ILE A 91 -14.29 -3.57 -2.39
CA ILE A 91 -12.85 -3.78 -2.60
C ILE A 91 -12.57 -3.69 -4.10
N ILE A 92 -11.77 -2.71 -4.49
CA ILE A 92 -11.41 -2.42 -5.88
C ILE A 92 -9.94 -2.77 -6.09
N LEU A 93 -9.61 -3.48 -7.16
CA LEU A 93 -8.23 -3.65 -7.62
C LEU A 93 -8.00 -2.75 -8.83
N PRO A 94 -7.30 -1.62 -8.67
CA PRO A 94 -6.90 -0.82 -9.83
C PRO A 94 -5.96 -1.60 -10.74
N SER A 95 -6.03 -1.33 -12.04
CA SER A 95 -5.05 -1.85 -13.00
C SER A 95 -3.71 -1.15 -12.76
N VAL A 96 -2.76 -1.87 -12.15
CA VAL A 96 -1.42 -1.36 -11.83
C VAL A 96 -0.37 -2.17 -12.57
N GLN A 97 0.82 -1.60 -12.72
CA GLN A 97 1.95 -2.32 -13.32
C GLN A 97 2.24 -3.62 -12.55
N LYS A 98 2.29 -4.73 -13.30
CA LYS A 98 2.75 -6.01 -12.78
C LYS A 98 4.26 -6.06 -12.68
N GLN A 99 4.74 -6.69 -11.61
CA GLN A 99 6.16 -6.97 -11.44
C GLN A 99 6.61 -8.08 -12.38
N ASN A 100 7.85 -8.01 -12.83
CA ASN A 100 8.53 -9.12 -13.46
C ASN A 100 9.12 -10.05 -12.38
N GLY A 101 8.75 -11.33 -12.40
CA GLY A 101 9.17 -12.32 -11.40
C GLY A 101 8.44 -12.19 -10.06
N VAL A 102 8.88 -12.90 -9.02
CA VAL A 102 8.09 -13.08 -7.77
C VAL A 102 8.67 -12.37 -6.54
N LYS A 103 9.79 -11.64 -6.67
CA LYS A 103 10.56 -11.15 -5.52
C LYS A 103 10.39 -9.67 -5.20
N ASP A 104 9.71 -8.92 -6.06
CA ASP A 104 9.70 -7.45 -6.00
C ASP A 104 8.37 -6.86 -5.50
N CYS A 105 7.42 -7.67 -5.02
CA CYS A 105 6.13 -7.19 -4.51
C CYS A 105 6.29 -6.14 -3.40
N GLY A 106 7.27 -6.32 -2.52
CA GLY A 106 7.61 -5.33 -1.50
C GLY A 106 8.11 -4.00 -2.07
N LEU A 107 8.86 -4.02 -3.18
CA LEU A 107 9.32 -2.79 -3.85
C LEU A 107 8.14 -2.06 -4.48
N PHE A 108 7.28 -2.78 -5.19
CA PHE A 108 6.07 -2.21 -5.79
C PHE A 108 5.09 -1.69 -4.75
N ALA A 109 4.91 -2.38 -3.62
CA ALA A 109 4.06 -1.89 -2.54
C ALA A 109 4.59 -0.55 -1.99
N ILE A 110 5.90 -0.41 -1.76
CA ILE A 110 6.46 0.88 -1.32
C ILE A 110 6.32 1.96 -2.41
N ALA A 111 6.58 1.61 -3.67
CA ALA A 111 6.50 2.56 -4.78
C ALA A 111 5.06 3.07 -4.98
N ASN A 112 4.07 2.17 -4.98
CA ASN A 112 2.64 2.52 -5.03
C ASN A 112 2.25 3.38 -3.83
N ALA A 113 2.65 3.01 -2.62
CA ALA A 113 2.37 3.80 -1.42
C ALA A 113 2.94 5.21 -1.51
N THR A 114 4.19 5.33 -1.97
CA THR A 114 4.89 6.61 -2.13
C THR A 114 4.22 7.48 -3.18
N ALA A 115 3.84 6.90 -4.32
CA ALA A 115 3.13 7.60 -5.38
C ALA A 115 1.75 8.09 -4.91
N LEU A 116 0.96 7.25 -4.22
CA LEU A 116 -0.32 7.67 -3.64
C LEU A 116 -0.19 8.89 -2.71
N LEU A 117 0.85 8.93 -1.88
CA LEU A 117 1.05 10.03 -0.93
C LEU A 117 1.55 11.32 -1.60
N LEU A 118 2.27 11.21 -2.72
CA LEU A 118 2.85 12.35 -3.42
C LEU A 118 1.94 12.91 -4.52
N THR A 119 1.23 12.07 -5.28
CA THR A 119 0.43 12.47 -6.46
C THR A 119 -1.06 12.10 -6.37
N SER A 120 -1.51 11.49 -5.27
CA SER A 120 -2.91 11.08 -5.02
C SER A 120 -3.49 9.97 -5.92
N ASP A 121 -2.87 9.60 -7.05
CA ASP A 121 -3.26 8.41 -7.85
C ASP A 121 -2.10 7.86 -8.73
N PRO A 122 -1.61 6.63 -8.48
CA PRO A 122 -0.57 5.98 -9.29
C PRO A 122 -1.12 5.17 -10.48
N SER A 123 -2.43 4.97 -10.58
CA SER A 123 -3.03 3.95 -11.46
C SER A 123 -2.98 4.27 -12.96
N THR A 124 -2.49 5.44 -13.35
CA THR A 124 -2.57 5.89 -14.76
C THR A 124 -1.30 6.55 -15.31
N THR A 125 -0.30 6.88 -14.50
CA THR A 125 0.75 7.84 -14.91
C THR A 125 2.20 7.38 -14.75
N HIS A 126 2.48 6.24 -14.12
CA HIS A 126 3.84 5.88 -13.75
C HIS A 126 4.16 4.41 -14.00
N LEU A 127 4.76 4.10 -15.16
CA LEU A 127 5.44 2.82 -15.35
C LEU A 127 6.76 2.86 -14.58
N PHE A 128 6.81 2.21 -13.42
CA PHE A 128 8.01 2.06 -12.62
C PHE A 128 9.12 1.34 -13.38
N ASN A 129 10.32 1.91 -13.33
CA ASN A 129 11.54 1.27 -13.78
C ASN A 129 11.99 0.25 -12.73
N GLN A 130 11.47 -0.98 -12.84
CA GLN A 130 11.70 -2.06 -11.86
C GLN A 130 13.18 -2.30 -11.56
N ALA A 131 14.05 -2.19 -12.57
CA ALA A 131 15.50 -2.38 -12.41
C ALA A 131 16.12 -1.36 -11.45
N LYS A 132 15.55 -0.15 -11.34
CA LYS A 132 16.04 0.92 -10.47
C LYS A 132 15.31 1.02 -9.12
N LEU A 133 14.22 0.28 -8.91
CA LEU A 133 13.41 0.37 -7.68
C LEU A 133 14.23 0.02 -6.44
N ARG A 134 15.07 -1.02 -6.51
CA ARG A 134 15.86 -1.49 -5.36
C ARG A 134 16.90 -0.46 -4.94
N ASP A 135 17.68 0.05 -5.89
CA ASP A 135 18.74 1.03 -5.62
C ASP A 135 18.13 2.34 -5.09
N HIS A 136 17.00 2.76 -5.67
CA HIS A 136 16.29 3.94 -5.19
C HIS A 136 15.72 3.74 -3.77
N LEU A 137 15.19 2.56 -3.45
CA LEU A 137 14.72 2.26 -2.10
C LEU A 137 15.87 2.38 -1.09
N VAL A 138 17.04 1.82 -1.38
CA VAL A 138 18.21 1.93 -0.49
C VAL A 138 18.54 3.41 -0.24
N HIS A 139 18.60 4.21 -1.30
CA HIS A 139 18.85 5.64 -1.19
C HIS A 139 17.81 6.35 -0.32
N CYS A 140 16.51 6.08 -0.51
CA CYS A 140 15.44 6.68 0.31
C CYS A 140 15.55 6.29 1.78
N LEU A 141 15.91 5.04 2.06
CA LEU A 141 16.10 4.55 3.44
C LEU A 141 17.30 5.23 4.11
N GLU A 142 18.42 5.37 3.40
CA GLU A 142 19.62 6.06 3.88
C GLU A 142 19.38 7.55 4.10
N ALA A 143 18.66 8.20 3.19
CA ALA A 143 18.25 9.60 3.31
C ALA A 143 17.13 9.82 4.33
N ASN A 144 16.51 8.76 4.84
CA ASN A 144 15.36 8.80 5.73
C ASN A 144 14.20 9.65 5.16
N MET A 145 14.02 9.61 3.85
CA MET A 145 13.09 10.43 3.08
C MET A 145 12.72 9.73 1.77
N PHE A 146 11.44 9.42 1.56
CA PHE A 146 10.94 8.93 0.27
C PHE A 146 10.66 10.06 -0.70
N THR A 147 11.04 9.84 -1.96
CA THR A 147 10.72 10.65 -3.13
C THR A 147 10.04 9.78 -4.20
N HIS A 148 9.60 10.38 -5.31
CA HIS A 148 9.08 9.61 -6.44
C HIS A 148 10.07 8.53 -6.89
N PHE A 149 9.58 7.29 -6.98
CA PHE A 149 10.36 6.19 -7.52
C PHE A 149 10.60 6.37 -9.03
N PRO A 150 11.73 5.85 -9.56
CA PRO A 150 12.05 5.99 -10.98
C PRO A 150 10.99 5.36 -11.88
N VAL A 151 10.63 6.08 -12.95
CA VAL A 151 9.73 5.64 -14.02
C VAL A 151 10.47 5.48 -15.35
N VAL A 152 9.89 4.78 -16.32
CA VAL A 152 10.39 4.66 -17.71
C VAL A 152 9.79 5.71 -18.63
#